data_AF-A0A7S4GK96-F1
#
_entry.id   AF-A0A7S4GK96-F1
#
_cell.length_a   1.000
_cell.length_b   1.000
_cell.length_c   1.000
_cell.angle_alpha   90.00
_cell.angle_beta   90.00
_cell.angle_gamma   90.00
#
_symmetry.space_group_name_H-M   'P 1'
#
loop_
_entity.id
_entity.type
_entity.pdbx_description
1 polymer ?
#
loop_
_entity_poly.entity_id
_entity_poly.type
_entity_poly.pdbx_seq_one_letter_code
_entity_poly.pdbx_strand_id
1 'polypeptide(L)'
;FFFGANTIPMAGLHLLVVAALLFSVSGYQSVKGGALQDCSVRGEATTGYLRNNKCAERNDDLGSHHICIKMEQDFCETTGQGDWCTTHKDPFTGNGIGHWCVCQWAFARYLKSKGDCSAFKEVKCEATNMEARKAYESNPSMAQAAECLRKKCGYGKDQHKLRGQVGH
;
A
#
# COMPACT_ATOMS: atom_id res chain seq x y z
N PHE A 1 -54.16 51.54 36.42
CA PHE A 1 -52.86 51.55 37.14
C PHE A 1 -52.52 50.14 37.56
N PHE A 2 -51.56 49.50 36.90
CA PHE A 2 -50.44 48.76 37.49
C PHE A 2 -49.56 48.28 36.33
N PHE A 3 -48.30 48.69 36.38
CA PHE A 3 -47.23 48.34 35.45
C PHE A 3 -46.77 46.89 35.68
N GLY A 4 -46.33 46.24 34.60
CA GLY A 4 -45.61 44.96 34.66
C GLY A 4 -44.97 44.65 33.31
N ALA A 5 -43.84 45.29 33.03
CA ALA A 5 -43.00 44.96 31.89
C ALA A 5 -42.33 43.59 32.10
N ASN A 6 -42.27 42.76 31.07
CA ASN A 6 -41.07 41.94 30.88
C ASN A 6 -40.79 41.68 29.41
N THR A 7 -39.49 41.65 29.12
CA THR A 7 -38.81 41.98 27.87
C THR A 7 -38.53 40.78 26.97
N ILE A 8 -38.84 40.96 25.67
CA ILE A 8 -38.14 40.65 24.39
C ILE A 8 -37.26 39.36 24.22
N PRO A 9 -36.92 39.00 22.96
CA PRO A 9 -37.39 37.91 22.12
C PRO A 9 -36.34 36.76 22.07
N MET A 10 -36.40 35.86 21.08
CA MET A 10 -35.24 35.31 20.32
C MET A 10 -35.72 34.07 19.54
N ALA A 11 -36.47 34.30 18.46
CA ALA A 11 -36.57 33.31 17.39
C ALA A 11 -35.28 33.40 16.57
N GLY A 12 -34.22 32.78 17.09
CA GLY A 12 -32.89 32.81 16.49
C GLY A 12 -32.27 31.42 16.52
N LEU A 13 -31.89 30.96 15.33
CA LEU A 13 -30.78 30.05 15.09
C LEU A 13 -30.98 28.57 15.46
N HIS A 14 -31.62 27.82 14.56
CA HIS A 14 -31.25 26.41 14.36
C HIS A 14 -30.37 26.28 13.11
N LEU A 15 -29.16 26.84 13.18
CA LEU A 15 -28.10 26.41 12.28
C LEU A 15 -27.59 25.07 12.82
N LEU A 16 -28.18 23.96 12.34
CA LEU A 16 -27.62 22.63 12.54
C LEU A 16 -26.30 22.56 11.75
N VAL A 17 -25.23 23.04 12.38
CA VAL A 17 -23.87 22.81 11.89
C VAL A 17 -23.58 21.32 12.13
N VAL A 18 -23.85 20.50 11.12
CA VAL A 18 -23.34 19.12 11.08
C VAL A 18 -21.84 19.23 10.85
N ALA A 19 -21.09 19.32 11.93
CA ALA A 19 -19.63 19.20 11.89
C ALA A 19 -19.30 17.79 11.40
N ALA A 20 -19.01 17.65 10.10
CA ALA A 20 -18.46 16.43 9.53
C ALA A 20 -17.08 16.22 10.16
N LEU A 21 -17.03 15.43 11.24
CA LEU A 21 -15.81 14.94 11.82
C LEU A 21 -15.09 14.11 10.75
N LEU A 22 -14.06 14.70 10.13
CA LEU A 22 -13.12 13.99 9.28
C LEU A 22 -12.29 13.08 10.20
N PHE A 23 -12.82 11.91 10.53
CA PHE A 23 -12.05 10.85 11.15
C PHE A 23 -11.02 10.37 10.12
N SER A 24 -9.76 10.80 10.27
CA SER A 24 -8.64 10.16 9.59
C SER A 24 -8.58 8.71 10.06
N VAL A 25 -9.06 7.78 9.24
CA VAL A 25 -8.88 6.35 9.51
C VAL A 25 -7.38 6.08 9.49
N SER A 26 -6.80 5.80 10.67
CA SER A 26 -5.42 5.36 10.82
C SER A 26 -5.25 3.97 10.21
N GLY A 27 -5.07 3.92 8.89
CA GLY A 27 -4.80 2.71 8.12
C GLY A 27 -3.53 2.87 7.30
N TYR A 28 -2.92 1.76 6.93
CA TYR A 28 -1.78 1.78 6.01
C TYR A 28 -2.20 2.36 4.66
N GLN A 29 -1.28 3.07 4.03
CA GLN A 29 -1.47 3.66 2.71
C GLN A 29 -0.82 2.77 1.66
N SER A 30 -1.48 2.62 0.51
CA SER A 30 -0.88 2.01 -0.67
C SER A 30 0.04 2.98 -1.40
N VAL A 31 0.92 2.50 -2.30
CA VAL A 31 1.77 3.36 -3.13
C VAL A 31 0.98 4.32 -4.04
N LYS A 32 -0.32 4.09 -4.21
CA LYS A 32 -1.27 4.97 -4.91
C LYS A 32 -1.80 6.12 -4.05
N GLY A 33 -1.49 6.14 -2.75
CA GLY A 33 -1.97 7.16 -1.82
C GLY A 33 -3.34 6.86 -1.19
N GLY A 34 -4.05 5.82 -1.63
CA GLY A 34 -5.30 5.36 -1.03
C GLY A 34 -5.08 4.36 0.11
N ALA A 35 -6.17 3.92 0.76
CA ALA A 35 -6.12 2.88 1.79
C ALA A 35 -5.55 1.54 1.25
N LEU A 36 -4.75 0.85 2.07
CA LEU A 36 -4.12 -0.42 1.71
C LEU A 36 -5.14 -1.56 1.56
N GLN A 37 -5.26 -2.07 0.33
CA GLN A 37 -6.16 -3.17 -0.02
C GLN A 37 -5.57 -4.54 0.32
N ASP A 38 -6.41 -5.57 0.24
CA ASP A 38 -5.96 -6.96 0.38
C ASP A 38 -5.12 -7.36 -0.82
N CYS A 39 -4.00 -8.04 -0.55
CA CYS A 39 -3.11 -8.60 -1.53
C CYS A 39 -3.67 -9.93 -2.07
N SER A 40 -3.69 -10.97 -1.23
CA SER A 40 -4.35 -12.23 -1.55
C SER A 40 -5.88 -12.06 -1.58
N VAL A 41 -6.52 -12.73 -2.53
CA VAL A 41 -7.98 -12.72 -2.70
C VAL A 41 -8.58 -14.09 -2.40
N ARG A 42 -9.91 -14.19 -2.40
CA ARG A 42 -10.63 -15.45 -2.22
C ARG A 42 -10.13 -16.51 -3.21
N GLY A 43 -9.80 -17.69 -2.71
CA GLY A 43 -9.25 -18.80 -3.50
C GLY A 43 -7.72 -18.84 -3.57
N GLU A 44 -7.04 -17.89 -2.92
CA GLU A 44 -5.57 -17.87 -2.79
C GLU A 44 -5.17 -18.09 -1.33
N ALA A 45 -3.92 -18.51 -1.11
CA ALA A 45 -3.37 -18.66 0.23
C ALA A 45 -3.27 -17.31 0.98
N THR A 46 -3.49 -17.32 2.29
CA THR A 46 -3.42 -16.13 3.13
C THR A 46 -1.99 -15.58 3.17
N THR A 47 -1.81 -14.34 2.73
CA THR A 47 -0.48 -13.67 2.69
C THR A 47 -0.30 -12.61 3.78
N GLY A 48 0.83 -11.90 3.73
CA GLY A 48 1.22 -10.84 4.65
C GLY A 48 2.01 -11.37 5.84
N TYR A 49 2.89 -10.54 6.41
CA TYR A 49 3.70 -10.89 7.59
C TYR A 49 2.81 -11.38 8.75
N LEU A 50 1.68 -10.68 8.98
CA LEU A 50 0.69 -11.01 10.00
C LEU A 50 -0.33 -12.08 9.56
N ARG A 51 -0.21 -12.64 8.35
CA ARG A 51 -1.20 -13.57 7.76
C ARG A 51 -2.63 -13.01 7.81
N ASN A 52 -2.79 -11.77 7.37
CA ASN A 52 -4.06 -11.05 7.34
C ASN A 52 -4.43 -10.52 5.94
N ASN A 53 -3.88 -11.14 4.89
CA ASN A 53 -4.02 -10.77 3.48
C ASN A 53 -3.38 -9.44 3.07
N LYS A 54 -2.81 -8.65 3.98
CA LYS A 54 -2.29 -7.30 3.68
C LYS A 54 -0.78 -7.24 3.79
N CYS A 55 -0.16 -6.42 2.94
CA CYS A 55 1.27 -6.11 2.99
C CYS A 55 1.54 -4.98 4.00
N ALA A 56 1.03 -5.14 5.22
CA ALA A 56 1.08 -4.14 6.27
C ALA A 56 2.51 -3.92 6.80
N GLU A 57 2.82 -2.68 7.16
CA GLU A 57 4.11 -2.32 7.76
C GLU A 57 4.16 -2.83 9.21
N ARG A 58 5.34 -3.33 9.62
CA ARG A 58 5.62 -3.89 10.93
C ARG A 58 7.09 -3.72 11.26
N ASN A 59 7.38 -3.08 12.39
CA ASN A 59 8.76 -2.84 12.83
C ASN A 59 9.58 -4.13 13.04
N ASP A 60 8.91 -5.26 13.32
CA ASP A 60 9.49 -6.59 13.48
C ASP A 60 9.59 -7.40 12.17
N ASP A 61 9.11 -6.84 11.06
CA ASP A 61 9.27 -7.42 9.73
C ASP A 61 10.57 -6.96 9.08
N LEU A 62 11.66 -7.67 9.39
CA LEU A 62 13.00 -7.42 8.84
C LEU A 62 13.05 -7.53 7.30
N GLY A 63 12.11 -8.26 6.69
CA GLY A 63 12.00 -8.40 5.25
C GLY A 63 11.21 -7.27 4.59
N SER A 64 10.41 -6.55 5.37
CA SER A 64 9.47 -5.54 4.91
C SER A 64 8.61 -6.08 3.76
N HIS A 65 7.69 -6.99 4.06
CA HIS A 65 6.82 -7.68 3.10
C HIS A 65 5.73 -6.73 2.57
N HIS A 66 6.16 -5.69 1.85
CA HIS A 66 5.35 -4.54 1.46
C HIS A 66 4.84 -4.60 0.03
N ILE A 67 5.40 -5.47 -0.82
CA ILE A 67 5.09 -5.50 -2.24
C ILE A 67 4.14 -6.64 -2.54
N CYS A 68 2.96 -6.32 -3.05
CA CYS A 68 2.00 -7.32 -3.50
C CYS A 68 2.24 -7.65 -4.98
N ILE A 69 2.67 -8.88 -5.26
CA ILE A 69 2.85 -9.38 -6.63
C ILE A 69 1.94 -10.58 -6.87
N LYS A 70 1.58 -10.82 -8.14
CA LYS A 70 1.21 -12.18 -8.56
C LYS A 70 2.48 -13.01 -8.57
N MET A 71 2.49 -14.12 -7.82
CA MET A 71 3.71 -14.91 -7.67
C MET A 71 4.19 -15.47 -9.01
N GLU A 72 5.47 -15.25 -9.33
CA GLU A 72 6.12 -15.86 -10.49
C GLU A 72 6.69 -17.23 -10.13
N GLN A 73 6.64 -18.16 -11.07
CA GLN A 73 7.00 -19.56 -10.83
C GLN A 73 8.45 -19.73 -10.37
N ASP A 74 9.35 -18.93 -10.92
CA ASP A 74 10.79 -18.95 -10.65
C ASP A 74 11.24 -17.87 -9.66
N PHE A 75 10.30 -17.18 -8.99
CA PHE A 75 10.62 -16.12 -8.05
C PHE A 75 11.49 -16.63 -6.90
N CYS A 76 11.08 -17.72 -6.25
CA CYS A 76 11.82 -18.28 -5.12
C CYS A 76 13.20 -18.83 -5.54
N GLU A 77 13.29 -19.49 -6.69
CA GLU A 77 14.57 -19.96 -7.23
C GLU A 77 15.53 -18.78 -7.49
N THR A 78 15.05 -17.78 -8.23
CA THR A 78 15.82 -16.57 -8.59
C THR A 78 16.29 -15.78 -7.35
N THR A 79 15.49 -15.77 -6.30
CA THR A 79 15.79 -15.03 -5.06
C THR A 79 16.49 -15.87 -3.99
N GLY A 80 16.68 -17.17 -4.21
CA GLY A 80 17.37 -18.09 -3.29
C GLY A 80 16.54 -18.47 -2.06
N GLN A 81 15.22 -18.59 -2.20
CA GLN A 81 14.28 -18.83 -1.11
C GLN A 81 13.69 -20.25 -1.07
N GLY A 82 14.24 -21.20 -1.83
CA GLY A 82 13.73 -22.58 -1.92
C GLY A 82 12.53 -22.68 -2.88
N ASP A 83 11.53 -23.49 -2.55
CA ASP A 83 10.39 -23.81 -3.44
C ASP A 83 9.01 -23.43 -2.87
N TRP A 84 8.96 -22.73 -1.73
CA TRP A 84 7.68 -22.42 -1.05
C TRP A 84 6.71 -21.63 -1.92
N CYS A 85 7.20 -20.88 -2.91
CA CYS A 85 6.37 -20.17 -3.89
C CYS A 85 5.37 -21.09 -4.60
N THR A 86 5.70 -22.38 -4.78
CA THR A 86 4.87 -23.37 -5.48
C THR A 86 4.34 -24.46 -4.56
N THR A 87 5.04 -24.77 -3.46
CA THR A 87 4.68 -25.85 -2.54
C THR A 87 3.76 -25.41 -1.39
N HIS A 88 3.78 -24.13 -1.00
CA HIS A 88 2.96 -23.64 0.10
C HIS A 88 1.46 -23.77 -0.19
N LYS A 89 0.74 -24.33 0.78
CA LYS A 89 -0.73 -24.36 0.84
C LYS A 89 -1.19 -23.71 2.13
N ASP A 90 -2.26 -22.93 2.04
CA ASP A 90 -2.94 -22.39 3.21
C ASP A 90 -3.49 -23.53 4.07
N PRO A 91 -3.19 -23.56 5.38
CA PRO A 91 -3.50 -24.70 6.23
C PRO A 91 -5.00 -24.89 6.49
N PHE A 92 -5.81 -23.84 6.30
CA PHE A 92 -7.24 -23.90 6.55
C PHE A 92 -8.05 -24.18 5.28
N THR A 93 -7.59 -23.67 4.14
CA THR A 93 -8.32 -23.75 2.87
C THR A 93 -7.71 -24.71 1.86
N GLY A 94 -6.45 -25.10 2.02
CA GLY A 94 -5.69 -25.89 1.04
C GLY A 94 -5.34 -25.14 -0.24
N ASN A 95 -5.63 -23.83 -0.32
CA ASN A 95 -5.36 -23.03 -1.51
C ASN A 95 -3.85 -22.79 -1.67
N GLY A 96 -3.39 -22.74 -2.92
CA GLY A 96 -2.01 -22.37 -3.24
C GLY A 96 -1.77 -20.86 -3.24
N ILE A 97 -0.51 -20.48 -3.32
CA ILE A 97 -0.13 -19.07 -3.50
C ILE A 97 -0.67 -18.54 -4.82
N GLY A 98 -1.33 -17.38 -4.75
CA GLY A 98 -1.69 -16.57 -5.90
C GLY A 98 -0.97 -15.24 -5.81
N HIS A 99 -1.60 -14.24 -5.20
CA HIS A 99 -0.90 -13.01 -4.82
C HIS A 99 -0.18 -13.19 -3.49
N TRP A 100 0.98 -12.57 -3.37
CA TRP A 100 1.79 -12.66 -2.16
C TRP A 100 2.51 -11.35 -1.85
N CYS A 101 2.58 -11.03 -0.56
CA CYS A 101 3.42 -9.95 -0.05
C CYS A 101 4.87 -10.43 0.04
N VAL A 102 5.73 -9.89 -0.82
CA VAL A 102 7.16 -10.24 -0.87
C VAL A 102 8.03 -9.17 -0.23
N CYS A 103 9.19 -9.60 0.27
CA CYS A 103 10.21 -8.73 0.83
C CYS A 103 10.70 -7.67 -0.17
N GLN A 104 11.04 -6.49 0.34
CA GLN A 104 11.60 -5.40 -0.46
C GLN A 104 12.88 -5.81 -1.20
N TRP A 105 13.78 -6.53 -0.52
CA TRP A 105 15.03 -6.98 -1.11
C TRP A 105 14.83 -8.09 -2.16
N ALA A 106 13.84 -8.97 -1.97
CA ALA A 106 13.57 -10.08 -2.88
C ALA A 106 12.99 -9.55 -4.19
N PHE A 107 12.07 -8.58 -4.11
CA PHE A 107 11.54 -7.88 -5.28
C PHE A 107 12.67 -7.20 -6.09
N ALA A 108 13.54 -6.45 -5.43
CA ALA A 108 14.66 -5.77 -6.09
C ALA A 108 15.67 -6.76 -6.71
N ARG A 109 16.00 -7.83 -5.99
CA ARG A 109 16.90 -8.89 -6.48
C ARG A 109 16.33 -9.60 -7.70
N TYR A 110 15.04 -9.91 -7.68
CA TYR A 110 14.36 -10.54 -8.81
C TYR A 110 14.41 -9.65 -10.05
N LEU A 111 14.10 -8.36 -9.93
CA LEU A 111 14.23 -7.39 -11.04
C LEU A 111 15.65 -7.31 -11.58
N LYS A 112 16.64 -7.24 -10.69
CA LYS A 112 18.05 -7.21 -11.09
C LYS A 112 18.45 -8.46 -11.88
N SER A 113 17.98 -9.63 -11.46
CA SER A 113 18.26 -10.89 -12.15
C SER A 113 17.56 -11.01 -13.50
N LYS A 114 16.35 -10.46 -13.63
CA LYS A 114 15.55 -10.53 -14.86
C LYS A 114 15.85 -9.40 -15.86
N GLY A 115 16.50 -8.34 -15.41
CA GLY A 115 16.99 -7.23 -16.24
C GLY A 115 16.01 -6.07 -16.35
N ASP A 116 14.70 -6.29 -16.20
CA ASP A 116 13.71 -5.20 -16.28
C ASP A 116 12.41 -5.45 -15.49
N CYS A 117 11.50 -4.47 -15.54
CA CYS A 117 10.21 -4.47 -14.84
C CYS A 117 9.10 -5.32 -15.51
N SER A 118 9.34 -5.84 -16.71
CA SER A 118 8.41 -6.78 -17.36
C SER A 118 8.42 -8.16 -16.69
N ALA A 119 9.43 -8.42 -15.85
CA ALA A 119 9.61 -9.65 -15.08
C ALA A 119 8.42 -10.04 -14.17
N PHE A 120 7.61 -9.08 -13.75
CA PHE A 120 6.37 -9.33 -13.01
C PHE A 120 5.18 -9.16 -13.95
N LYS A 121 4.35 -10.19 -14.05
CA LYS A 121 3.05 -10.12 -14.75
C LYS A 121 2.18 -9.04 -14.10
N GLU A 122 2.11 -9.05 -12.78
CA GLU A 122 1.27 -8.12 -12.03
C GLU A 122 1.93 -7.68 -10.71
N VAL A 123 1.88 -6.37 -10.48
CA VAL A 123 2.10 -5.74 -9.18
C VAL A 123 0.78 -5.09 -8.80
N LYS A 124 0.17 -5.53 -7.69
CA LYS A 124 -1.12 -5.00 -7.24
C LYS A 124 -0.88 -3.73 -6.44
N CYS A 125 -0.93 -2.59 -7.12
CA CYS A 125 -0.49 -1.30 -6.61
C CYS A 125 -1.27 -0.82 -5.38
N GLU A 126 -2.58 -1.05 -5.35
CA GLU A 126 -3.47 -0.70 -4.25
C GLU A 126 -3.24 -1.56 -3.00
N ALA A 127 -2.57 -2.71 -3.16
CA ALA A 127 -2.17 -3.62 -2.08
C ALA A 127 -0.67 -3.56 -1.76
N THR A 128 0.10 -2.72 -2.46
CA THR A 128 1.53 -2.50 -2.21
C THR A 128 1.68 -1.29 -1.30
N ASN A 129 2.38 -1.47 -0.18
CA ASN A 129 2.46 -0.48 0.89
C ASN A 129 3.33 0.73 0.51
N MET A 130 2.92 1.93 0.93
CA MET A 130 3.65 3.18 0.72
C MET A 130 5.08 3.16 1.26
N GLU A 131 5.36 2.38 2.31
CA GLU A 131 6.71 2.23 2.85
C GLU A 131 7.69 1.62 1.83
N ALA A 132 7.23 0.74 0.92
CA ALA A 132 8.07 0.26 -0.19
C ALA A 132 8.53 1.39 -1.11
N ARG A 133 7.63 2.32 -1.43
CA ARG A 133 7.96 3.48 -2.26
C ARG A 133 8.99 4.36 -1.55
N LYS A 134 8.77 4.69 -0.27
CA LYS A 134 9.70 5.52 0.53
C LYS A 134 11.08 4.86 0.64
N ALA A 135 11.11 3.55 0.87
CA ALA A 135 12.35 2.79 0.99
C ALA A 135 13.15 2.77 -0.33
N TYR A 136 12.50 2.57 -1.47
CA TYR A 136 13.19 2.55 -2.75
C TYR A 136 13.58 3.95 -3.26
N GLU A 137 12.73 4.97 -3.06
CA GLU A 137 13.04 6.34 -3.47
C GLU A 137 14.18 6.96 -2.64
N SER A 138 14.36 6.53 -1.39
CA SER A 138 15.45 7.01 -0.52
C SER A 138 16.78 6.25 -0.70
N ASN A 139 16.81 5.17 -1.50
CA ASN A 139 17.98 4.32 -1.65
C ASN A 139 18.42 4.19 -3.13
N PRO A 140 19.51 4.85 -3.56
CA PRO A 140 20.01 4.77 -4.93
C PRO A 140 20.31 3.35 -5.42
N SER A 141 20.70 2.43 -4.53
CA SER A 141 20.95 1.02 -4.90
C SER A 141 19.68 0.27 -5.32
N MET A 142 18.50 0.83 -5.00
CA MET A 142 17.18 0.28 -5.32
C MET A 142 16.47 1.06 -6.44
N ALA A 143 17.19 1.90 -7.19
CA ALA A 143 16.61 2.74 -8.23
C ALA A 143 15.81 1.96 -9.28
N GLN A 144 16.25 0.75 -9.65
CA GLN A 144 15.52 -0.11 -10.59
C GLN A 144 14.16 -0.56 -10.02
N ALA A 145 14.10 -0.86 -8.72
CA ALA A 145 12.84 -1.21 -8.05
C ALA A 145 11.91 0.00 -7.91
N ALA A 146 12.47 1.17 -7.56
CA ALA A 146 11.73 2.44 -7.53
C ALA A 146 11.09 2.75 -8.89
N GLU A 147 11.89 2.65 -9.96
CA GLU A 147 11.42 2.88 -11.32
C GLU A 147 10.35 1.86 -11.74
N CYS A 148 10.53 0.59 -11.39
CA CYS A 148 9.57 -0.45 -11.72
C CYS A 148 8.21 -0.20 -11.06
N LEU A 149 8.18 0.05 -9.74
CA LEU A 149 6.94 0.40 -9.04
C LEU A 149 6.33 1.69 -9.60
N ARG A 150 7.13 2.72 -9.87
CA ARG A 150 6.67 3.97 -10.48
C ARG A 150 5.99 3.72 -11.83
N LYS A 151 6.58 2.89 -12.69
CA LYS A 151 6.06 2.56 -14.02
C LYS A 151 4.78 1.74 -13.95
N LYS A 152 4.77 0.67 -13.13
CA LYS A 152 3.60 -0.22 -12.97
C LYS A 152 2.42 0.49 -12.31
N CYS A 153 2.69 1.33 -11.31
CA CYS A 153 1.65 1.97 -10.50
C CYS A 153 1.32 3.40 -10.92
N GLY A 154 2.10 4.02 -11.81
CA GLY A 154 1.79 5.32 -12.39
C GLY A 154 1.74 6.46 -11.38
N TYR A 155 2.57 6.43 -10.33
CA TYR A 155 2.74 7.55 -9.40
C TYR A 155 3.93 8.43 -9.79
N GLY A 156 3.98 9.69 -9.33
CA GLY A 156 5.14 10.57 -9.51
C GLY A 156 5.17 11.43 -10.79
N LYS A 157 4.10 11.48 -11.60
CA LYS A 157 4.01 12.45 -12.72
C LYS A 157 3.76 13.90 -12.24
N ASP A 158 3.25 14.09 -11.02
CA ASP A 158 2.88 15.41 -10.50
C ASP A 158 3.99 16.14 -9.73
N GLN A 159 5.02 15.41 -9.29
CA GLN A 159 6.11 15.95 -8.47
C GLN A 159 7.09 16.84 -9.27
N HIS A 160 7.15 16.70 -10.60
CA HIS A 160 7.91 17.60 -11.47
C HIS A 160 7.18 18.93 -11.71
N LYS A 161 5.85 18.97 -11.61
CA LYS A 161 5.05 20.19 -11.80
C LYS A 161 5.10 21.10 -10.56
N LEU A 162 5.20 20.51 -9.37
CA LEU A 162 5.30 21.24 -8.10
C LEU A 162 6.71 21.79 -7.82
N ARG A 163 7.78 21.14 -8.31
CA ARG A 163 9.15 21.66 -8.22
C ARG A 163 9.44 22.82 -9.19
N GLY A 164 8.64 22.99 -10.24
CA GLY A 164 8.76 24.09 -11.20
C GLY A 164 8.08 25.40 -10.78
N GLN A 165 7.42 25.44 -9.61
CA GLN A 165 6.65 26.60 -9.14
C GLN A 165 7.21 27.25 -7.86
N VAL A 166 8.36 26.78 -7.34
CA VAL A 166 9.00 27.35 -6.12
C VAL A 166 10.35 28.01 -6.45
N GLY A 167 10.52 28.48 -7.68
CA GLY A 167 11.69 29.24 -8.07
C GLY A 167 11.30 30.25 -9.12
N HIS A 168 10.91 31.46 -8.67
CA HIS A 168 11.15 32.78 -9.25
C HIS A 168 10.92 33.80 -8.12
#